data_AF-A0A2D8UUI7-F1
#
_entry.id   AF-A0A2D8UUI7-F1
#
_cell.length_a   1.000
_cell.length_b   1.000
_cell.length_c   1.000
_cell.angle_alpha   90.00
_cell.angle_beta   90.00
_cell.angle_gamma   90.00
#
_symmetry.space_group_name_H-M   'P 1'
#
loop_
_entity.id
_entity.type
_entity.pdbx_description
1 polymer ?
#
loop_
_entity_poly.entity_id
_entity_poly.type
_entity_poly.pdbx_seq_one_letter_code
_entity_poly.pdbx_strand_id
1 'polypeptide(L)'
;QFKGYVNIETAGKHDFRSASDDGSVVFVGNQVVVNNDGGHGAPGPAPDGSAFFPVAGLYPIEVAWFNGNWTNDAGEHGGANIDLTMDGESLAGSIFQPVGGLPAVSSGGISSVALTDGNVVIEFSGTLKSAASVTGPYSAVDGATSPYSVAPSKAAEFYIAE
;
A
#
# COMPACT_ATOMS: atom_id res chain seq x y z
N GLN A 1 4.82 -16.12 0.11
CA GLN A 1 4.00 -14.90 0.03
C GLN A 1 2.85 -15.01 1.01
N PHE A 2 2.59 -13.94 1.75
CA PHE A 2 1.55 -13.81 2.76
C PHE A 2 0.71 -12.58 2.42
N LYS A 3 -0.58 -12.65 2.72
CA LYS A 3 -1.55 -11.60 2.42
C LYS A 3 -2.52 -11.46 3.59
N GLY A 4 -2.77 -10.25 4.05
CA GLY A 4 -3.64 -9.97 5.21
C GLY A 4 -4.00 -8.49 5.33
N TYR A 5 -4.36 -8.07 6.54
CA TYR A 5 -4.52 -6.69 6.94
C TYR A 5 -3.68 -6.39 8.18
N VAL A 6 -3.07 -5.22 8.21
CA VAL A 6 -2.42 -4.65 9.39
C VAL A 6 -3.22 -3.47 9.89
N ASN A 7 -3.37 -3.34 11.21
CA ASN A 7 -4.03 -2.20 11.81
C ASN A 7 -3.03 -1.04 12.01
N ILE A 8 -3.26 0.07 11.34
CA ILE A 8 -2.56 1.33 11.57
C ILE A 8 -3.37 2.14 12.59
N GLU A 9 -2.97 2.12 13.84
CA GLU A 9 -3.77 2.70 14.95
C GLU A 9 -3.84 4.23 14.91
N THR A 10 -2.80 4.87 14.36
CA THR A 10 -2.68 6.32 14.30
C THR A 10 -2.34 6.76 12.88
N ALA A 11 -2.99 7.80 12.36
CA ALA A 11 -2.51 8.43 11.12
C ALA A 11 -1.13 9.05 11.34
N GLY A 12 -0.24 8.94 10.35
CA GLY A 12 1.11 9.46 10.45
C GLY A 12 2.15 8.64 9.72
N LYS A 13 3.42 8.96 9.98
CA LYS A 13 4.57 8.18 9.52
C LYS A 13 4.79 7.02 10.49
N HIS A 14 4.94 5.83 9.95
CA HIS A 14 5.34 4.62 10.68
C HIS A 14 6.65 4.08 10.10
N ASP A 15 7.52 3.63 10.98
CA ASP A 15 8.77 2.98 10.59
C ASP A 15 8.55 1.46 10.55
N PHE A 16 9.06 0.80 9.51
CA PHE A 16 8.92 -0.64 9.30
C PHE A 16 10.28 -1.29 9.24
N ARG A 17 10.37 -2.52 9.74
CA ARG A 17 11.55 -3.36 9.57
C ARG A 17 11.18 -4.79 9.23
N SER A 18 11.78 -5.33 8.17
CA SER A 18 11.71 -6.74 7.76
C SER A 18 13.13 -7.31 7.70
N ALA A 19 13.62 -7.82 8.83
CA ALA A 19 14.89 -8.54 8.89
C ALA A 19 14.66 -9.97 8.39
N SER A 20 15.39 -10.41 7.37
CA SER A 20 15.12 -11.72 6.75
C SER A 20 16.36 -12.43 6.22
N ASP A 21 16.20 -13.74 6.05
CA ASP A 21 17.13 -14.68 5.43
C ASP A 21 16.32 -15.68 4.59
N ASP A 22 16.35 -15.69 3.26
CA ASP A 22 16.94 -14.67 2.36
C ASP A 22 16.03 -13.42 2.26
N GLY A 23 15.72 -12.94 1.05
CA GLY A 23 15.08 -11.65 0.85
C GLY A 23 13.58 -11.60 1.15
N SER A 24 13.12 -10.39 1.46
CA SER A 24 11.71 -10.06 1.67
C SER A 24 11.34 -8.67 1.13
N VAL A 25 10.09 -8.54 0.65
CA VAL A 25 9.49 -7.26 0.26
C VAL A 25 8.12 -7.14 0.94
N VAL A 26 7.90 -6.02 1.64
CA VAL A 26 6.67 -5.75 2.38
C VAL A 26 5.92 -4.61 1.73
N PHE A 27 4.64 -4.84 1.45
CA PHE A 27 3.69 -3.87 0.96
C PHE A 27 2.61 -3.61 2.01
N VAL A 28 2.26 -2.34 2.22
CA VAL A 28 1.09 -1.95 3.02
C VAL A 28 0.26 -0.95 2.21
N GLY A 29 -1.01 -1.27 1.99
CA GLY A 29 -1.83 -0.63 0.95
C GLY A 29 -1.17 -0.79 -0.42
N ASN A 30 -0.90 0.33 -1.08
CA ASN A 30 -0.21 0.37 -2.39
C ASN A 30 1.26 0.76 -2.28
N GLN A 31 1.82 0.82 -1.07
CA GLN A 31 3.17 1.31 -0.82
C GLN A 31 4.10 0.14 -0.51
N VAL A 32 5.30 0.14 -1.11
CA VAL A 32 6.42 -0.70 -0.65
C VAL A 32 7.00 -0.05 0.60
N VAL A 33 6.83 -0.69 1.75
CA VAL A 33 7.28 -0.13 3.03
C VAL A 33 8.66 -0.64 3.42
N VAL A 34 9.05 -1.83 2.97
CA VAL A 34 10.41 -2.40 3.07
C VAL A 34 10.74 -3.15 1.79
N ASN A 35 11.94 -2.96 1.26
CA ASN A 35 12.48 -3.71 0.13
C ASN A 35 13.86 -4.27 0.50
N ASN A 36 13.85 -5.43 1.15
CA ASN A 36 15.02 -6.19 1.56
C ASN A 36 15.18 -7.41 0.64
N ASP A 37 15.06 -7.21 -0.68
CA ASP A 37 15.10 -8.30 -1.66
C ASP A 37 16.55 -8.75 -1.96
N GLY A 38 16.68 -9.93 -2.58
CA GLY A 38 17.96 -10.54 -2.94
C GLY A 38 18.46 -11.59 -1.95
N GLY A 39 19.47 -12.37 -2.37
CA GLY A 39 20.03 -13.44 -1.56
C GLY A 39 21.01 -12.86 -0.52
N HIS A 40 20.77 -13.15 0.75
CA HIS A 40 21.55 -12.64 1.88
C HIS A 40 21.20 -13.37 3.19
N GLY A 41 22.14 -13.41 4.13
CA GLY A 41 21.83 -13.77 5.51
C GLY A 41 21.04 -12.68 6.24
N ALA A 42 20.45 -13.02 7.38
CA ALA A 42 19.78 -12.04 8.24
C ALA A 42 20.77 -11.00 8.84
N PRO A 43 20.38 -9.71 8.95
CA PRO A 43 19.04 -9.16 8.65
C PRO A 43 18.81 -8.77 7.19
N GLY A 44 19.81 -8.92 6.31
CA GLY A 44 19.80 -8.40 4.93
C GLY A 44 20.33 -6.96 4.78
N PRO A 45 20.56 -6.50 3.55
CA PRO A 45 21.19 -5.20 3.27
C PRO A 45 20.25 -3.99 3.40
N ALA A 46 18.93 -4.19 3.35
CA ALA A 46 17.93 -3.12 3.39
C ALA A 46 16.69 -3.50 4.22
N PRO A 47 16.85 -3.89 5.50
CA PRO A 47 15.75 -4.38 6.31
C PRO A 47 14.80 -3.27 6.78
N ASP A 48 15.18 -2.00 6.68
CA ASP A 48 14.44 -0.87 7.24
C ASP A 48 13.76 -0.02 6.16
N GLY A 49 12.60 0.53 6.47
CA GLY A 49 11.88 1.48 5.64
C GLY A 49 10.79 2.23 6.41
N SER A 50 10.01 3.05 5.72
CA SER A 50 8.94 3.83 6.36
C SER A 50 7.86 4.23 5.38
N ALA A 51 6.65 4.43 5.89
CA ALA A 51 5.49 4.83 5.10
C ALA A 51 4.59 5.81 5.86
N PHE A 52 3.86 6.64 5.12
CA PHE A 52 2.89 7.58 5.68
C PHE A 52 1.45 7.13 5.38
N PHE A 53 0.64 7.03 6.43
CA PHE A 53 -0.77 6.69 6.36
C PHE A 53 -1.62 7.90 6.77
N PRO A 54 -2.44 8.46 5.85
CA PRO A 54 -3.19 9.69 6.13
C PRO A 54 -4.36 9.49 7.11
N VAL A 55 -4.79 8.25 7.33
CA VAL A 55 -5.93 7.91 8.19
C VAL A 55 -5.58 6.64 8.98
N ALA A 56 -6.02 6.53 10.22
CA ALA A 56 -5.93 5.29 10.99
C ALA A 56 -6.91 4.24 10.41
N GLY A 57 -6.55 2.96 10.44
CA GLY A 57 -7.44 1.87 10.02
C GLY A 57 -6.71 0.61 9.56
N LEU A 58 -7.49 -0.33 9.03
CA LEU A 58 -6.97 -1.56 8.46
C LEU A 58 -6.44 -1.31 7.04
N TYR A 59 -5.15 -1.56 6.85
CA TYR A 59 -4.51 -1.53 5.55
C TYR A 59 -4.18 -2.94 5.09
N PRO A 60 -4.40 -3.28 3.80
CA PRO A 60 -3.93 -4.55 3.25
C PRO A 60 -2.42 -4.65 3.43
N ILE A 61 -1.92 -5.81 3.83
CA ILE A 61 -0.49 -6.11 3.89
C ILE A 61 -0.19 -7.31 2.99
N GLU A 62 0.88 -7.19 2.21
CA GLU A 62 1.46 -8.29 1.45
C GLU A 62 2.93 -8.43 1.82
N VAL A 63 3.34 -9.65 2.15
CA VAL A 63 4.75 -9.97 2.43
C VAL A 63 5.19 -11.00 1.40
N ALA A 64 6.05 -10.60 0.47
CA ALA A 64 6.79 -11.52 -0.37
C ALA A 64 8.10 -11.88 0.34
N TRP A 65 8.45 -13.16 0.34
CA TRP A 65 9.74 -13.64 0.84
C TRP A 65 10.21 -14.82 0.01
N PHE A 66 11.50 -15.08 0.05
CA PHE A 66 12.08 -16.29 -0.47
C PHE A 66 13.21 -16.80 0.44
N ASN A 67 13.47 -18.10 0.34
CA ASN A 67 14.63 -18.72 0.94
C ASN A 67 15.36 -19.48 -0.16
N GLY A 68 16.54 -19.02 -0.51
CA GLY A 68 17.47 -19.61 -1.45
C GLY A 68 18.56 -20.41 -0.75
N ASN A 69 19.65 -20.65 -1.48
CA ASN A 69 20.84 -21.31 -0.97
C ASN A 69 22.00 -20.31 -0.92
N TRP A 70 21.76 -19.14 -0.32
CA TRP A 70 22.82 -18.17 -0.12
C TRP A 70 23.89 -18.75 0.81
N THR A 71 25.14 -18.39 0.50
CA THR A 71 26.33 -18.78 1.25
C THR A 71 27.24 -17.56 1.41
N ASN A 72 27.87 -17.43 2.58
CA ASN A 72 28.91 -16.43 2.79
C ASN A 72 30.29 -16.95 2.32
N ASP A 73 31.32 -16.12 2.42
CA ASP A 73 32.70 -16.47 2.02
C ASP A 73 33.29 -17.67 2.81
N ALA A 74 32.70 -18.00 3.97
CA ALA A 74 33.07 -19.16 4.78
C ALA A 74 32.27 -20.44 4.44
N GLY A 75 31.31 -20.36 3.49
CA GLY A 75 30.44 -21.47 3.11
C GLY A 75 29.31 -21.74 4.10
N GLU A 76 29.06 -20.83 5.04
CA GLU A 76 27.93 -20.94 5.98
C GLU A 76 26.63 -20.57 5.27
N HIS A 77 25.56 -21.28 5.62
CA HIS A 77 24.22 -21.06 5.10
C HIS A 77 23.39 -20.20 6.04
N GLY A 78 22.43 -19.50 5.44
CA GLY A 78 21.43 -18.74 6.16
C GLY A 78 20.46 -19.58 7.00
N GLY A 79 19.75 -18.91 7.89
CA GLY A 79 18.88 -19.50 8.91
C GLY A 79 17.40 -19.60 8.54
N ALA A 80 16.99 -19.19 7.34
CA ALA A 80 15.60 -19.20 6.86
C ALA A 80 14.61 -18.51 7.83
N ASN A 81 14.78 -17.21 8.07
CA ASN A 81 13.96 -16.46 9.04
C ASN A 81 13.38 -15.17 8.46
N ILE A 82 12.32 -14.68 9.10
CA ILE A 82 11.74 -13.37 8.84
C ILE A 82 11.22 -12.80 10.16
N ASP A 83 11.60 -11.57 10.47
CA ASP A 83 11.11 -10.78 11.59
C ASP A 83 10.58 -9.44 11.08
N LEU A 84 9.32 -9.15 11.41
CA LEU A 84 8.59 -8.00 10.90
C LEU A 84 8.09 -7.14 12.07
N THR A 85 8.49 -5.89 12.09
CA THR A 85 8.10 -4.91 13.11
C THR A 85 7.58 -3.61 12.48
N MET A 86 6.73 -2.90 13.23
CA MET A 86 6.26 -1.56 12.96
C MET A 86 6.46 -0.72 14.21
N ASP A 87 7.15 0.42 14.08
CA ASP A 87 7.55 1.30 15.18
C ASP A 87 8.28 0.58 16.33
N GLY A 88 9.03 -0.48 15.99
CA GLY A 88 9.77 -1.30 16.94
C GLY A 88 8.96 -2.42 17.60
N GLU A 89 7.65 -2.48 17.38
CA GLU A 89 6.77 -3.53 17.91
C GLU A 89 6.58 -4.65 16.89
N SER A 90 6.53 -5.90 17.37
CA SER A 90 6.32 -7.05 16.48
C SER A 90 4.94 -7.02 15.84
N LEU A 91 4.89 -7.26 14.53
CA LEU A 91 3.62 -7.47 13.82
C LEU A 91 3.12 -8.92 13.91
N ALA A 92 3.85 -9.80 14.59
CA ALA A 92 3.42 -11.17 14.83
C ALA A 92 2.15 -11.19 15.70
N GLY A 93 1.03 -11.60 15.11
CA GLY A 93 -0.27 -11.72 15.79
C GLY A 93 -1.20 -10.51 15.65
N SER A 94 -0.71 -9.36 15.14
CA SER A 94 -1.53 -8.19 14.80
C SER A 94 -1.92 -8.13 13.32
N ILE A 95 -1.45 -9.10 12.53
CA ILE A 95 -1.85 -9.26 11.13
C ILE A 95 -3.08 -10.17 11.03
N PHE A 96 -4.16 -9.62 10.48
CA PHE A 96 -5.44 -10.31 10.30
C PHE A 96 -5.52 -10.94 8.90
N GLN A 97 -5.79 -12.25 8.81
CA GLN A 97 -6.12 -12.89 7.54
C GLN A 97 -7.66 -13.07 7.42
N PRO A 98 -8.32 -12.53 6.39
CA PRO A 98 -9.72 -12.83 6.15
C PRO A 98 -9.88 -14.30 5.74
N VAL A 99 -10.85 -14.98 6.36
CA VAL A 99 -11.24 -16.35 5.99
C VAL A 99 -11.87 -16.28 4.59
N GLY A 100 -11.20 -16.84 3.57
CA GLY A 100 -11.69 -16.83 2.18
C GLY A 100 -10.81 -16.09 1.16
N GLY A 101 -9.63 -15.60 1.57
CA GLY A 101 -8.74 -14.82 0.70
C GLY A 101 -9.07 -13.33 0.75
N LEU A 102 -8.08 -12.49 0.41
CA LEU A 102 -8.28 -11.05 0.41
C LEU A 102 -9.40 -10.67 -0.57
N PRO A 103 -10.38 -9.83 -0.19
CA PRO A 103 -11.12 -9.10 -1.21
C PRO A 103 -10.10 -8.26 -1.99
N ALA A 104 -10.23 -8.23 -3.32
CA ALA A 104 -9.37 -7.40 -4.15
C ALA A 104 -9.46 -5.96 -3.63
N VAL A 105 -8.36 -5.44 -3.11
CA VAL A 105 -8.22 -4.00 -2.89
C VAL A 105 -8.13 -3.40 -4.28
N SER A 106 -9.28 -3.02 -4.86
CA SER A 106 -9.26 -2.06 -5.94
C SER A 106 -8.90 -0.74 -5.27
N SER A 107 -7.62 -0.42 -5.16
CA SER A 107 -7.23 0.98 -5.00
C SER A 107 -7.81 1.68 -6.21
N GLY A 108 -8.88 2.44 -6.00
CA GLY A 108 -9.46 3.25 -7.04
C GLY A 108 -8.38 4.09 -7.71
N GLY A 109 -8.61 4.41 -8.96
CA GLY A 109 -7.67 5.18 -9.75
C GLY A 109 -8.39 5.85 -10.90
N ILE A 110 -7.97 7.06 -11.23
CA ILE A 110 -8.45 7.76 -12.42
C ILE A 110 -7.65 7.22 -13.61
N SER A 111 -8.34 6.58 -14.56
CA SER A 111 -7.74 6.02 -15.78
C SER A 111 -7.74 7.00 -16.94
N SER A 112 -8.70 7.93 -16.98
CA SER A 112 -8.75 8.96 -18.01
C SER A 112 -9.45 10.23 -17.54
N VAL A 113 -9.05 11.37 -18.11
CA VAL A 113 -9.74 12.65 -18.02
C VAL A 113 -9.79 13.27 -19.41
N ALA A 114 -10.98 13.58 -19.90
CA ALA A 114 -11.21 14.16 -21.22
C ALA A 114 -12.25 15.28 -21.18
N LEU A 115 -12.26 16.12 -22.21
CA LEU A 115 -13.36 17.04 -22.47
C LEU A 115 -14.23 16.45 -23.59
N THR A 116 -15.54 16.32 -23.35
CA THR A 116 -16.50 15.80 -24.32
C THR A 116 -17.81 16.58 -24.19
N ASP A 117 -18.30 17.13 -25.30
CA ASP A 117 -19.52 17.95 -25.35
C ASP A 117 -19.55 19.09 -24.31
N GLY A 118 -18.38 19.67 -24.01
CA GLY A 118 -18.22 20.76 -23.04
C GLY A 118 -18.19 20.31 -21.58
N ASN A 119 -18.28 19.01 -21.30
CA ASN A 119 -18.15 18.43 -19.95
C ASN A 119 -16.77 17.82 -19.74
N VAL A 120 -16.33 17.76 -18.49
CA VAL A 120 -15.20 16.95 -18.06
C VAL A 120 -15.71 15.54 -17.84
N VAL A 121 -15.12 14.57 -18.53
CA VAL A 121 -15.42 13.13 -18.43
C VAL A 121 -14.25 12.44 -17.76
N ILE A 122 -14.51 11.74 -16.66
CA ILE A 122 -13.51 11.07 -15.82
C ILE A 122 -13.81 9.58 -15.80
N GLU A 123 -12.91 8.75 -16.31
CA GLU A 123 -12.95 7.31 -16.09
C GLU A 123 -12.16 6.95 -14.84
N PHE A 124 -12.75 6.14 -13.98
CA PHE A 124 -12.13 5.70 -12.74
C PHE A 124 -12.56 4.29 -12.32
N SER A 125 -11.80 3.70 -11.41
CA SER A 125 -12.21 2.58 -10.56
C SER A 125 -12.34 3.06 -9.11
N GLY A 126 -13.07 2.33 -8.26
CA GLY A 126 -13.27 2.71 -6.87
C GLY A 126 -14.29 3.84 -6.67
N THR A 127 -14.08 4.67 -5.64
CA THR A 127 -14.91 5.79 -5.23
C THR A 127 -14.32 7.09 -5.73
N LEU A 128 -15.02 7.78 -6.62
CA LEU A 128 -14.63 9.14 -7.02
C LEU A 128 -14.89 10.11 -5.87
N LYS A 129 -13.90 10.95 -5.55
CA LYS A 129 -14.00 12.03 -4.57
C LYS A 129 -13.63 13.36 -5.22
N SER A 130 -14.23 14.46 -4.79
CA SER A 130 -13.87 15.81 -5.24
C SER A 130 -13.52 16.77 -4.11
N ALA A 131 -12.77 17.82 -4.46
CA ALA A 131 -12.37 18.90 -3.56
C ALA A 131 -12.26 20.24 -4.30
N ALA A 132 -12.44 21.34 -3.56
CA ALA A 132 -12.21 22.70 -4.08
C ALA A 132 -10.73 23.12 -4.09
N SER A 133 -9.86 22.42 -3.35
CA SER A 133 -8.41 22.65 -3.30
C SER A 133 -7.68 21.34 -3.62
N VAL A 134 -6.51 21.44 -4.24
CA VAL A 134 -5.65 20.28 -4.53
C VAL A 134 -5.29 19.50 -3.27
N THR A 135 -5.19 20.19 -2.13
CA THR A 135 -4.89 19.63 -0.81
C THR A 135 -6.10 19.05 -0.08
N GLY A 136 -7.29 19.07 -0.68
CA GLY A 136 -8.52 18.65 -0.04
C GLY A 136 -9.16 19.73 0.86
N PRO A 137 -10.12 19.34 1.72
CA PRO A 137 -10.57 17.97 1.97
C PRO A 137 -11.30 17.37 0.76
N TYR A 138 -11.11 16.06 0.55
CA TYR A 138 -11.83 15.30 -0.49
C TYR A 138 -13.05 14.61 0.09
N SER A 139 -14.18 14.73 -0.59
CA SER A 139 -15.44 14.08 -0.24
C SER A 139 -15.96 13.25 -1.39
N ALA A 140 -16.61 12.12 -1.09
CA ALA A 140 -17.20 11.26 -2.12
C ALA A 140 -18.17 12.04 -3.00
N VAL A 141 -18.10 11.80 -4.31
CA VAL A 141 -19.07 12.33 -5.26
C VAL A 141 -20.28 11.39 -5.26
N ASP A 142 -21.38 11.86 -4.67
CA ASP A 142 -22.58 11.04 -4.49
C ASP A 142 -23.09 10.47 -5.82
N GLY A 143 -23.24 9.15 -5.85
CA GLY A 143 -23.78 8.42 -7.01
C GLY A 143 -22.88 8.39 -8.24
N ALA A 144 -21.61 8.80 -8.14
CA ALA A 144 -20.69 8.77 -9.26
C ALA A 144 -20.45 7.32 -9.75
N THR A 145 -20.63 7.10 -11.05
CA THR A 145 -20.24 5.87 -11.77
C THR A 145 -19.27 6.23 -12.88
N SER A 146 -18.36 5.32 -13.23
CA SER A 146 -17.41 5.53 -14.32
C SER A 146 -18.03 5.18 -15.69
N PRO A 147 -17.90 6.03 -16.72
CA PRO A 147 -17.33 7.38 -16.67
C PRO A 147 -18.25 8.38 -15.96
N TYR A 148 -17.68 9.27 -15.15
CA TYR A 148 -18.40 10.38 -14.53
C TYR A 148 -18.27 11.63 -15.40
N SER A 149 -19.39 12.28 -15.69
CA SER A 149 -19.44 13.49 -16.51
C SER A 149 -19.94 14.67 -15.70
N VAL A 150 -19.19 15.78 -15.74
CA VAL A 150 -19.49 16.99 -14.96
C VAL A 150 -19.23 18.25 -15.77
N ALA A 151 -20.14 19.21 -15.66
CA ALA A 151 -19.97 20.52 -16.29
C ALA A 151 -18.89 21.33 -15.53
N PRO A 152 -17.93 21.97 -16.21
CA PRO A 152 -16.90 22.80 -15.60
C PRO A 152 -17.46 24.15 -15.13
N SER A 153 -18.39 24.11 -14.16
CA SER A 153 -19.13 25.27 -13.65
C SER A 153 -18.38 26.05 -12.57
N LYS A 154 -17.31 25.48 -12.03
CA LYS A 154 -16.46 26.07 -10.99
C LYS A 154 -15.16 26.57 -11.61
N ALA A 155 -14.54 27.58 -10.98
CA ALA A 155 -13.22 28.07 -11.39
C ALA A 155 -12.15 26.98 -11.34
N ALA A 156 -12.24 26.06 -10.37
CA ALA A 156 -11.46 24.83 -10.29
C ALA A 156 -12.21 23.78 -9.44
N GLU A 157 -11.95 22.51 -9.72
CA GLU A 157 -12.34 21.36 -8.90
C GLU A 157 -11.33 20.23 -9.12
N PHE A 158 -10.98 19.52 -8.06
CA PHE A 158 -9.97 18.45 -8.07
C PHE A 158 -10.65 17.12 -7.79
N TYR A 159 -10.17 16.06 -8.44
CA TYR A 159 -10.74 14.72 -8.33
C TYR A 159 -9.65 13.70 -8.00
N ILE A 160 -10.00 12.75 -7.14
CA ILE A 160 -9.22 11.52 -6.87
C ILE A 160 -10.16 10.32 -6.91
N ALA A 161 -9.61 9.12 -7.05
CA ALA A 161 -10.36 7.88 -6.92
C ALA A 161 -9.63 6.92 -5.98
N GLU A 162 -10.38 6.23 -5.12
CA GLU A 162 -9.87 5.32 -4.08
C GLU A 162 -10.73 4.06 -3.89
#